data_AF-A0A2W1K2Q1-F1
#
_entry.id   AF-A0A2W1K2Q1-F1
#
_cell.length_a   1.000
_cell.length_b   1.000
_cell.length_c   1.000
_cell.angle_alpha   90.00
_cell.angle_beta   90.00
_cell.angle_gamma   90.00
#
_symmetry.space_group_name_H-M   'P 1'
#
loop_
_entity.id
_entity.type
_entity.pdbx_description
1 polymer ?
#
loop_
_entity_poly.entity_id
_entity_poly.type
_entity_poly.pdbx_seq_one_letter_code
_entity_poly.pdbx_strand_id
1 'polypeptide(L)'
;MIWLYVINTCIAVGIVLAVLFPRQTQRLLRLLGLWNLVSSVDTVRFQKIMQSLGIFLMVAAVALFASILAGGHPLDWALPASEGLFFGLALVVLAHWSGKKPPDDQS
;
A
#
# COMPACT_ATOMS: atom_id res chain seq x y z
N MET A 1 6.86 7.14 20.00
CA MET A 1 6.36 5.77 19.74
C MET A 1 4.82 5.72 19.72
N ILE A 2 4.10 6.02 20.81
CA ILE A 2 2.62 5.89 20.84
C ILE A 2 1.90 6.71 19.74
N TRP A 3 2.35 7.95 19.48
CA TRP A 3 1.76 8.83 18.46
C TRP A 3 1.88 8.29 17.03
N LEU A 4 2.99 7.60 16.72
CA LEU A 4 3.17 6.95 15.43
C LEU A 4 2.19 5.78 15.25
N TYR A 5 1.98 4.98 16.30
CA TYR A 5 0.99 3.90 16.28
C TYR A 5 -0.43 4.44 16.14
N VAL A 6 -0.78 5.51 16.85
CA VAL A 6 -2.11 6.15 16.74
C VAL A 6 -2.34 6.69 15.33
N ILE A 7 -1.36 7.41 14.76
CA ILE A 7 -1.45 7.92 13.39
C ILE A 7 -1.57 6.76 12.39
N ASN A 8 -0.76 5.72 12.54
CA ASN A 8 -0.79 4.53 11.67
C ASN A 8 -2.16 3.83 11.73
N THR A 9 -2.72 3.63 12.93
CA THR A 9 -4.05 3.04 13.12
C THR A 9 -5.14 3.91 12.51
N CYS A 10 -5.09 5.23 12.69
CA CYS A 10 -6.04 6.16 12.07
C CYS A 10 -5.99 6.10 10.54
N ILE A 11 -4.79 6.02 9.95
CA ILE A 11 -4.60 5.89 8.51
C ILE A 11 -5.15 4.54 8.02
N ALA A 12 -4.82 3.44 8.70
CA ALA A 12 -5.29 2.10 8.35
C ALA A 12 -6.82 2.01 8.41
N VAL A 13 -7.43 2.49 9.50
CA VAL A 13 -8.90 2.55 9.63
C VAL A 13 -9.51 3.45 8.55
N GLY A 14 -8.88 4.60 8.26
CA GLY A 14 -9.31 5.50 7.18
C GLY A 14 -9.30 4.83 5.80
N ILE A 15 -8.26 4.06 5.48
CA ILE A 15 -8.17 3.29 4.23
C ILE A 15 -9.25 2.20 4.18
N VAL A 16 -9.43 1.44 5.26
CA VAL A 16 -10.48 0.40 5.33
C VAL A 16 -11.87 1.01 5.14
N LEU A 17 -12.17 2.12 5.81
CA LEU A 17 -13.43 2.84 5.63
C LEU A 17 -13.58 3.41 4.21
N ALA A 18 -12.49 3.87 3.59
CA ALA A 18 -12.50 4.33 2.20
C ALA A 18 -12.83 3.21 1.21
N VAL A 19 -12.34 2.00 1.46
CA VAL A 19 -12.62 0.82 0.65
C VAL A 19 -14.07 0.34 0.86
N LEU A 20 -14.55 0.31 2.10
CA LEU A 20 -15.91 -0.17 2.42
C LEU A 20 -17.02 0.83 2.03
N PHE A 21 -16.75 2.14 2.16
CA PHE A 21 -17.74 3.20 1.95
C PHE A 21 -17.24 4.30 0.98
N PRO A 22 -16.93 3.96 -0.29
CA PRO A 22 -16.26 4.89 -1.21
C PRO A 22 -17.05 6.19 -1.45
N ARG A 23 -18.38 6.10 -1.51
CA ARG A 23 -19.26 7.28 -1.70
C ARG A 23 -19.26 8.22 -0.49
N GLN A 24 -19.19 7.68 0.73
CA GLN A 24 -19.19 8.48 1.95
C GLN A 24 -17.84 9.15 2.15
N THR A 25 -16.75 8.42 1.88
CA THR A 25 -15.38 8.95 1.93
C THR A 25 -15.15 10.02 0.88
N GLN A 26 -15.68 9.86 -0.33
CA GLN A 26 -15.67 10.92 -1.35
C GLN A 26 -16.39 12.19 -0.88
N ARG A 27 -17.55 12.07 -0.23
CA ARG A 27 -18.28 13.22 0.35
C ARG A 27 -17.47 13.89 1.45
N LEU A 28 -16.89 13.10 2.36
CA LEU A 28 -16.07 13.61 3.46
C LEU A 28 -14.83 14.34 2.93
N LEU A 29 -14.13 13.77 1.95
CA LEU A 29 -12.98 14.40 1.28
C LEU A 29 -13.36 15.69 0.55
N ARG A 30 -14.56 15.76 -0.03
CA ARG A 30 -15.07 17.01 -0.64
C ARG A 30 -15.36 18.07 0.43
N LEU A 31 -15.97 17.69 1.55
CA LEU A 31 -16.23 18.61 2.67
C LEU A 31 -14.94 19.14 3.28
N LEU A 32 -13.89 18.32 3.33
CA LEU A 32 -12.56 18.71 3.81
C LEU A 32 -11.74 19.46 2.76
N GLY A 33 -12.25 19.68 1.53
CA GLY A 33 -11.51 20.32 0.43
C GLY A 33 -10.36 19.46 -0.15
N LEU A 34 -10.18 18.24 0.36
CA LEU A 34 -9.10 17.32 -0.03
C LEU A 34 -9.42 16.53 -1.30
N TRP A 35 -10.67 16.54 -1.75
CA TRP A 35 -11.08 15.78 -2.93
C TRP A 35 -10.30 16.17 -4.19
N ASN A 36 -10.04 17.47 -4.40
CA ASN A 36 -9.27 17.93 -5.55
C ASN A 36 -7.83 17.40 -5.54
N LEU A 37 -7.23 17.28 -4.35
CA LEU A 37 -5.90 16.69 -4.17
C LEU A 37 -5.92 15.20 -4.50
N VAL A 38 -6.91 14.46 -4.01
CA VAL A 38 -7.03 13.02 -4.26
C VAL A 38 -7.41 12.72 -5.72
N SER A 39 -8.32 13.50 -6.32
CA SER A 39 -8.77 13.31 -7.69
C SER A 39 -7.76 13.74 -8.74
N SER A 40 -6.81 14.60 -8.39
CA SER A 40 -5.69 14.99 -9.27
C SER A 40 -4.53 14.00 -9.21
N VAL A 41 -4.58 12.99 -8.33
CA VAL A 41 -3.63 11.89 -8.36
C VAL A 41 -3.83 11.11 -9.65
N ASP A 42 -2.83 11.19 -10.52
CA ASP A 42 -2.74 10.36 -11.71
C ASP A 42 -2.66 8.89 -11.27
N THR A 43 -3.78 8.19 -11.41
CA THR A 43 -3.94 6.78 -11.01
C THR A 43 -2.94 5.87 -11.70
N VAL A 44 -2.54 6.17 -12.95
CA VAL A 44 -1.54 5.39 -13.69
C VAL A 44 -0.15 5.60 -13.08
N ARG A 45 0.20 6.84 -12.78
CA ARG A 45 1.47 7.15 -12.11
C ARG A 45 1.51 6.58 -10.69
N PHE A 46 0.41 6.66 -9.95
CA PHE A 46 0.28 6.09 -8.61
C PHE A 46 0.44 4.57 -8.61
N GLN A 47 -0.20 3.87 -9.56
CA GLN A 47 -0.05 2.42 -9.73
C GLN A 47 1.41 2.03 -10.03
N LYS A 48 2.09 2.75 -10.93
CA LYS A 48 3.52 2.51 -11.21
C LYS A 48 4.40 2.70 -9.97
N ILE A 49 4.12 3.73 -9.17
CA ILE A 49 4.85 3.97 -7.92
C ILE A 49 4.60 2.83 -6.93
N MET A 50 3.34 2.42 -6.74
CA MET A 50 2.99 1.30 -5.85
C MET A 50 3.63 -0.01 -6.28
N GLN A 51 3.64 -0.30 -7.59
CA GLN A 51 4.31 -1.48 -8.13
C GLN A 51 5.81 -1.44 -7.89
N SER A 52 6.47 -0.30 -8.15
CA SER A 52 7.91 -0.13 -7.91
C SER A 52 8.26 -0.28 -6.43
N LEU A 53 7.47 0.35 -5.55
CA LEU A 53 7.63 0.23 -4.11
C LEU A 53 7.45 -1.21 -3.63
N GLY A 54 6.45 -1.92 -4.17
CA GLY A 54 6.21 -3.32 -3.87
C GLY A 54 7.37 -4.23 -4.26
N ILE A 55 7.90 -4.06 -5.49
CA ILE A 55 9.09 -4.79 -5.96
C ILE A 55 10.30 -4.48 -5.06
N PHE A 56 10.53 -3.21 -4.74
CA PHE A 56 11.63 -2.80 -3.87
C PHE A 56 11.54 -3.47 -2.49
N LEU A 57 10.35 -3.48 -1.87
CA LEU A 57 10.09 -4.15 -0.60
C LEU A 57 10.39 -5.64 -0.67
N MET A 58 9.96 -6.31 -1.74
CA MET A 58 10.26 -7.73 -1.94
C MET A 58 11.76 -7.99 -2.09
N VAL A 59 12.47 -7.17 -2.87
CA VAL A 59 13.93 -7.29 -3.04
C VAL A 59 14.66 -7.06 -1.72
N ALA A 60 14.29 -6.01 -0.96
CA ALA A 60 14.87 -5.72 0.34
C ALA A 60 14.62 -6.86 1.34
N ALA A 61 13.40 -7.42 1.35
CA ALA A 61 13.06 -8.57 2.19
C ALA A 61 13.90 -9.80 1.83
N VAL A 62 14.05 -10.11 0.54
CA VAL A 62 14.90 -11.22 0.07
C VAL A 62 16.37 -11.01 0.45
N ALA A 63 16.88 -9.77 0.29
CA ALA A 63 18.23 -9.43 0.71
C ALA A 63 18.43 -9.58 2.23
N LEU A 64 17.43 -9.21 3.03
CA LEU A 64 17.45 -9.38 4.47
C LEU A 64 17.43 -10.86 4.86
N PHE A 65 16.60 -11.69 4.22
CA PHE A 65 16.61 -13.15 4.40
C PHE A 65 17.97 -13.76 4.05
N ALA A 66 18.57 -13.36 2.92
CA ALA A 66 19.91 -13.81 2.54
C ALA A 66 20.96 -13.41 3.58
N SER A 67 20.84 -12.20 4.14
CA SER A 67 21.73 -11.73 5.20
C SER A 67 21.56 -12.51 6.51
N ILE A 68 20.33 -12.86 6.89
CA ILE A 68 20.04 -13.72 8.06
C ILE A 68 20.65 -15.11 7.88
N LEU A 69 20.47 -15.72 6.71
CA LEU A 69 21.04 -17.03 6.38
C LEU A 69 22.57 -17.03 6.36
N ALA A 70 23.17 -15.91 5.93
CA ALA A 70 24.62 -15.71 5.98
C ALA A 70 25.15 -15.39 7.40
N GLY A 71 24.29 -15.34 8.41
CA GLY A 71 24.66 -15.01 9.80
C GLY A 71 24.92 -13.52 10.04
N GLY A 72 24.57 -12.64 9.10
CA GLY A 72 24.75 -11.19 9.21
C GLY A 72 23.73 -10.50 10.10
N HIS A 73 22.57 -11.14 10.36
CA HIS A 73 21.51 -10.61 11.22
C HIS A 73 20.91 -11.71 12.13
N PRO A 74 20.42 -11.35 13.34
CA PRO A 74 19.68 -12.26 14.20
C PRO A 74 18.39 -12.79 13.55
N LEU A 75 17.95 -13.99 13.96
CA LEU A 75 16.71 -14.62 13.48
C LEU A 75 15.45 -13.78 13.73
N ASP A 76 15.47 -12.89 14.74
CA ASP A 76 14.35 -12.00 15.05
C ASP A 76 14.01 -11.04 13.89
N TRP A 77 14.96 -10.82 12.98
CA TRP A 77 14.75 -10.03 11.76
C TRP A 77 13.97 -10.77 10.67
N ALA A 78 13.72 -12.07 10.84
CA ALA A 78 12.89 -12.85 9.91
C ALA A 78 11.44 -12.35 9.87
N LEU A 79 10.93 -11.84 10.99
CA LEU A 79 9.57 -11.29 11.06
C LEU A 79 9.44 -10.00 10.23
N PRO A 80 10.27 -8.95 10.42
CA PRO A 80 10.32 -7.80 9.51
C PRO A 80 10.56 -8.17 8.04
N ALA A 81 11.41 -9.16 7.77
CA ALA A 81 11.66 -9.63 6.40
C ALA A 81 10.39 -10.25 5.79
N SER A 82 9.66 -11.08 6.55
CA SER A 82 8.40 -11.68 6.10
C SER A 82 7.30 -10.65 5.87
N GLU A 83 7.19 -9.65 6.76
CA GLU A 83 6.25 -8.53 6.60
C GLU A 83 6.58 -7.70 5.36
N GLY A 84 7.86 -7.36 5.15
CA GLY A 84 8.32 -6.65 3.96
C GLY A 84 7.98 -7.40 2.67
N LEU A 85 8.12 -8.71 2.66
CA LEU A 85 7.79 -9.55 1.51
C LEU A 85 6.27 -9.62 1.27
N PHE A 86 5.49 -9.77 2.34
CA PHE A 86 4.02 -9.78 2.28
C PHE A 86 3.44 -8.45 1.78
N PHE A 87 3.87 -7.32 2.37
CA PHE A 87 3.41 -6.00 1.93
C PHE A 87 3.90 -5.65 0.53
N GLY A 88 5.13 -6.04 0.19
CA GLY A 88 5.66 -5.88 -1.16
C GLY A 88 4.80 -6.59 -2.21
N LEU A 89 4.45 -7.85 -1.95
CA LEU A 89 3.56 -8.63 -2.82
C LEU A 89 2.16 -8.00 -2.90
N ALA A 90 1.58 -7.61 -1.76
CA ALA A 90 0.26 -6.98 -1.70
C ALA A 90 0.19 -5.71 -2.56
N LEU A 91 1.24 -4.87 -2.52
CA LEU A 91 1.32 -3.65 -3.33
C LEU A 91 1.40 -3.96 -4.83
N VAL A 92 2.17 -4.99 -5.24
CA VAL A 92 2.25 -5.41 -6.64
C VAL A 92 0.91 -5.95 -7.14
N VAL A 93 0.24 -6.78 -6.34
CA VAL A 93 -1.09 -7.33 -6.69
C VAL A 93 -2.13 -6.22 -6.79
N LEU A 94 -2.14 -5.29 -5.82
CA LEU A 94 -3.05 -4.16 -5.81
C LEU A 94 -2.85 -3.26 -7.04
N ALA A 95 -1.60 -2.95 -7.40
CA ALA A 95 -1.27 -2.17 -8.59
C ALA A 95 -1.75 -2.87 -9.87
N HIS A 96 -1.59 -4.20 -9.95
CA HIS A 96 -2.03 -4.99 -11.09
C HIS A 96 -3.55 -5.06 -11.22
N TRP A 97 -4.27 -5.23 -10.11
CA TRP A 97 -5.74 -5.31 -10.10
C TRP A 97 -6.41 -3.95 -10.31
N SER A 98 -5.83 -2.87 -9.79
CA SER A 98 -6.36 -1.51 -9.95
C SER A 98 -6.29 -1.02 -11.41
N GLY A 99 -5.42 -1.59 -12.24
CA GLY A 99 -5.30 -1.27 -13.68
C GLY A 99 -6.35 -1.93 -14.58
N LYS A 100 -7.08 -2.94 -14.11
CA LYS A 100 -8.17 -3.57 -14.88
C LYS A 100 -9.44 -2.74 -14.74
N LYS A 101 -9.70 -1.88 -15.73
CA LYS A 101 -11.03 -1.27 -15.92
C LYS A 101 -12.09 -2.39 -16.05
N PRO A 102 -13.23 -2.32 -15.36
CA PRO A 102 -14.30 -3.28 -15.57
C PRO A 102 -14.78 -3.26 -17.03
N PRO A 103 -15.16 -4.40 -17.62
CA PRO A 103 -15.49 -4.53 -19.04
C PRO A 103 -16.86 -3.93 -19.47
N ASP A 104 -17.54 -3.16 -18.64
CA ASP A 104 -18.97 -2.86 -18.83
C ASP A 104 -19.33 -1.46 -19.41
N ASP A 105 -18.36 -0.68 -19.92
CA ASP A 105 -18.64 0.61 -20.59
C ASP A 105 -18.32 0.56 -22.11
N GLN A 106 -18.92 -0.39 -22.83
CA GLN A 106 -18.90 -0.45 -24.30
C GLN A 106 -20.29 -0.61 -24.95
N SER A 107 -21.36 -0.16 -24.28
CA SER A 107 -22.71 -0.10 -24.88
C SER A 107 -23.14 1.34 -25.16
#